data_AF-A0A535P2C4-F1
#
_entry.id   AF-A0A535P2C4-F1
#
_cell.length_a   1.000
_cell.length_b   1.000
_cell.length_c   1.000
_cell.angle_alpha   90.00
_cell.angle_beta   90.00
_cell.angle_gamma   90.00
#
_symmetry.space_group_name_H-M   'P 1'
#
loop_
_entity.id
_entity.type
_entity.pdbx_description
1 polymer ?
#
loop_
_entity_poly.entity_id
_entity_poly.type
_entity_poly.pdbx_seq_one_letter_code
_entity_poly.pdbx_strand_id
1 'polypeptide(L)'
;MTPRLTLAERRVALGVIAIAVALYVLVLGLIPARYPGSDEAKYLGIGLNFMAGKGPITAFGAFFQPHSPLWPAVMAAPQAWFGVDAYAWAHVLNVVAGAIVLVLGAGIGWRIRPAAGALV
;
A
#
# COMPACT_ATOMS: atom_id res chain seq x y z
N MET A 1 -26.11 -12.38 -25.51
CA MET A 1 -25.15 -11.27 -25.50
C MET A 1 -24.19 -11.43 -26.66
N THR A 2 -24.01 -10.41 -27.50
CA THR A 2 -23.09 -10.49 -28.65
C THR A 2 -21.64 -10.27 -28.18
N PRO A 3 -20.65 -10.99 -28.75
CA PRO A 3 -19.24 -10.93 -28.32
C PRO A 3 -18.56 -9.55 -28.45
N ARG A 4 -19.20 -8.58 -29.11
CA ARG A 4 -18.72 -7.19 -29.18
C ARG A 4 -19.07 -6.37 -27.93
N LEU A 5 -20.22 -6.64 -27.29
CA LEU A 5 -20.65 -5.95 -26.08
C LEU A 5 -19.69 -6.26 -24.91
N THR A 6 -19.28 -7.52 -24.77
CA THR A 6 -18.36 -7.98 -23.73
C THR A 6 -16.94 -7.40 -23.86
N LEU A 7 -16.48 -7.15 -25.09
CA LEU A 7 -15.17 -6.53 -25.34
C LEU A 7 -15.18 -5.03 -25.02
N ALA A 8 -16.27 -4.32 -25.38
CA ALA A 8 -16.44 -2.91 -25.04
C ALA A 8 -16.52 -2.71 -23.52
N GLU A 9 -17.33 -3.53 -22.84
CA GLU A 9 -17.44 -3.54 -21.38
C GLU A 9 -16.09 -3.79 -20.70
N ARG A 10 -15.33 -4.78 -21.20
CA ARG A 10 -13.98 -5.06 -20.68
C ARG A 10 -13.03 -3.88 -20.88
N ARG A 11 -13.08 -3.20 -22.03
CA ARG A 11 -12.25 -2.01 -22.29
C ARG A 11 -12.63 -0.85 -21.37
N VAL A 12 -13.93 -0.61 -21.17
CA VAL A 12 -14.41 0.43 -20.25
C VAL A 12 -13.98 0.11 -18.83
N ALA A 13 -14.16 -1.13 -18.36
CA ALA A 13 -13.73 -1.55 -17.03
C ALA A 13 -12.22 -1.37 -16.83
N LEU A 14 -11.40 -1.83 -17.79
CA LEU A 14 -9.95 -1.62 -17.76
C LEU A 14 -9.58 -0.14 -17.75
N GLY A 15 -10.27 0.69 -18.54
CA GLY A 15 -10.09 2.14 -18.56
C GLY A 15 -10.38 2.76 -17.20
N VAL A 16 -11.50 2.42 -16.57
CA VAL A 16 -11.88 2.90 -15.23
C VAL A 16 -10.83 2.49 -14.19
N ILE A 17 -10.38 1.23 -14.21
CA ILE A 17 -9.36 0.73 -13.28
C ILE A 17 -8.04 1.47 -13.49
N ALA A 18 -7.60 1.62 -14.74
CA ALA A 18 -6.36 2.32 -15.07
C ALA A 18 -6.41 3.79 -14.62
N ILE A 19 -7.52 4.48 -14.86
CA ILE A 19 -7.73 5.86 -14.39
C ILE A 19 -7.73 5.92 -12.87
N ALA A 20 -8.42 5.01 -12.18
CA ALA A 20 -8.45 4.99 -10.71
C ALA A 20 -7.06 4.77 -10.10
N VAL A 21 -6.27 3.84 -10.64
CA VAL A 21 -4.89 3.60 -10.21
C VAL A 21 -4.01 4.81 -10.53
N ALA A 22 -4.12 5.39 -11.73
CA ALA A 22 -3.35 6.57 -12.11
C ALA A 22 -3.67 7.78 -11.21
N LEU A 23 -4.94 8.02 -10.92
CA LEU A 23 -5.38 9.08 -10.01
C LEU A 23 -4.87 8.83 -8.59
N TYR A 24 -4.95 7.59 -8.08
CA TYR A 24 -4.40 7.24 -6.77
C TYR A 24 -2.90 7.52 -6.68
N VAL A 25 -2.12 7.05 -7.66
CA VAL A 25 -0.67 7.26 -7.73
C VAL A 25 -0.34 8.75 -7.87
N LEU A 26 -1.06 9.48 -8.71
CA LEU A 26 -0.85 10.92 -8.90
C LEU A 26 -1.13 11.69 -7.60
N VAL A 27 -2.28 11.47 -6.97
CA VAL A 27 -2.66 12.17 -5.74
C VAL A 27 -1.65 11.89 -4.63
N LEU A 28 -1.31 10.63 -4.37
CA LEU A 28 -0.33 10.32 -3.32
C LEU A 28 1.09 10.77 -3.70
N GLY A 29 1.48 10.69 -4.97
CA GLY A 29 2.79 11.14 -5.43
C GLY A 29 3.01 12.65 -5.29
N LEU A 30 1.95 13.45 -5.32
CA LEU A 30 2.00 14.90 -5.10
C LEU A 30 1.97 15.29 -3.62
N ILE A 31 1.57 14.38 -2.73
CA ILE A 31 1.56 14.62 -1.28
C ILE A 31 2.98 14.41 -0.73
N PRO A 32 3.53 15.36 0.04
CA PRO A 32 4.83 15.18 0.67
C PRO A 32 4.84 13.97 1.61
N ALA A 33 5.93 13.20 1.59
CA ALA A 33 6.15 12.06 2.49
C ALA A 33 6.22 12.46 3.99
N ARG A 34 6.35 13.75 4.30
CA ARG A 34 6.59 14.25 5.65
C ARG A 34 5.30 14.75 6.30
N TYR A 35 4.60 13.84 6.95
CA TYR A 35 3.69 14.16 8.06
C TYR A 35 3.97 13.15 9.18
N PRO A 36 4.95 13.42 10.09
CA PRO A 36 5.24 12.52 11.19
C PRO A 36 4.15 12.66 12.26
N GLY A 37 3.03 11.97 12.06
CA GLY A 37 2.05 11.74 13.10
C GLY A 37 2.61 10.79 14.16
N SER A 38 1.82 10.56 15.21
CA SER A 38 2.20 9.64 16.28
C SER A 38 2.43 8.22 15.77
N ASP A 39 1.69 7.81 14.73
CA ASP A 39 1.76 6.46 14.19
C ASP A 39 2.98 6.24 13.29
N GLU A 40 3.33 7.19 12.43
CA GLU A 40 4.50 7.10 11.57
C GLU A 40 5.77 7.01 12.42
N ALA A 41 5.89 7.86 13.46
CA ALA A 41 7.01 7.82 14.39
C ALA A 41 7.06 6.51 15.18
N LYS A 42 5.90 6.02 15.65
CA LYS A 42 5.78 4.75 16.37
C LYS A 42 6.24 3.57 15.53
N TYR A 43 5.71 3.42 14.31
CA TYR A 43 6.02 2.30 13.44
C TYR A 43 7.44 2.36 12.88
N LEU A 44 7.96 3.55 12.54
CA LEU A 44 9.37 3.68 12.18
C LEU A 44 10.28 3.31 13.35
N GLY A 45 9.96 3.76 14.56
CA GLY A 45 10.70 3.42 15.78
C GLY A 45 10.74 1.91 16.05
N ILE A 46 9.58 1.22 15.93
CA ILE A 46 9.51 -0.25 16.01
C ILE A 46 10.45 -0.88 15.00
N GLY A 47 10.41 -0.43 13.75
CA GLY A 47 11.25 -0.96 12.68
C GLY A 47 12.73 -0.82 12.99
N LEU A 48 13.18 0.39 13.33
CA LEU A 48 14.59 0.67 13.64
C LEU A 48 15.08 -0.11 14.86
N ASN A 49 14.27 -0.22 15.92
CA ASN A 49 14.62 -1.03 17.10
C ASN A 49 14.69 -2.52 16.77
N PHE A 50 13.75 -3.03 15.97
CA PHE A 50 13.74 -4.41 15.52
C PHE A 50 14.99 -4.72 14.68
N MET A 51 15.32 -3.86 13.72
CA MET A 51 16.53 -3.99 12.88
C MET A 51 17.82 -3.91 13.71
N ALA A 52 17.81 -3.20 14.85
CA ALA A 52 18.91 -3.13 15.79
C ALA A 52 18.95 -4.30 16.80
N GLY A 53 18.09 -5.32 16.67
CA GLY A 53 18.05 -6.48 17.56
C GLY A 53 17.40 -6.23 18.93
N LYS A 54 16.73 -5.08 19.12
CA LYS A 54 16.09 -4.71 20.40
C LYS A 54 14.65 -5.22 20.54
N GLY A 55 14.11 -5.84 19.48
CA GLY A 55 12.72 -6.33 19.44
C GLY A 55 11.70 -5.23 19.07
N PRO A 56 10.39 -5.51 19.20
CA PRO A 56 9.31 -4.62 18.76
C PRO A 56 9.07 -3.48 19.77
N ILE A 57 10.06 -2.64 19.98
CA ILE A 57 10.01 -1.50 20.91
C ILE A 57 9.67 -0.23 20.13
N THR A 58 8.63 0.49 20.56
CA THR A 58 8.24 1.80 19.99
C THR A 58 9.33 2.85 20.16
N ALA A 59 9.23 3.94 19.40
CA ALA A 59 10.07 5.14 19.59
C ALA A 59 9.97 5.74 21.02
N PHE A 60 8.95 5.38 21.78
CA PHE A 60 8.69 5.88 23.14
C PHE A 60 9.15 4.91 24.24
N GLY A 61 9.84 3.83 23.88
CA GLY A 61 10.37 2.85 24.82
C GLY A 61 9.38 1.77 25.29
N ALA A 62 8.13 1.79 24.82
CA ALA A 62 7.14 0.76 25.13
C ALA A 62 7.26 -0.47 24.22
N PHE A 63 7.06 -1.66 24.77
CA PHE A 63 6.92 -2.88 23.98
C PHE A 63 5.59 -2.89 23.21
N PHE A 64 5.64 -3.21 21.92
CA PHE A 64 4.48 -3.23 21.04
C PHE A 64 4.08 -4.66 20.68
N GLN A 65 3.10 -5.19 21.42
CA GLN A 65 2.54 -6.53 21.21
C GLN A 65 1.48 -6.65 20.09
N PRO A 66 0.63 -5.64 19.78
CA PRO A 66 -0.57 -5.86 18.96
C PRO A 66 -0.34 -6.42 17.55
N HIS A 67 0.78 -6.10 16.90
CA HIS A 67 1.05 -6.49 15.52
C HIS A 67 2.51 -6.94 15.32
N SER A 68 2.71 -7.78 14.30
CA SER A 68 4.04 -8.20 13.86
C SER A 68 4.93 -7.00 13.47
N PRO A 69 6.23 -7.00 13.82
CA PRO A 69 7.16 -5.95 13.41
C PRO A 69 7.60 -6.07 11.94
N LEU A 70 7.07 -7.02 11.16
CA LEU A 70 7.48 -7.23 9.78
C LEU A 70 7.32 -5.97 8.91
N TRP A 71 6.14 -5.34 8.95
CA TRP A 71 5.91 -4.11 8.17
C TRP A 71 6.81 -2.95 8.65
N PRO A 72 6.89 -2.65 9.96
CA PRO A 72 7.90 -1.74 10.51
C PRO A 72 9.34 -2.02 10.03
N ALA A 73 9.75 -3.28 10.00
CA ALA A 73 11.08 -3.67 9.55
C ALA A 73 11.29 -3.37 8.05
N VAL A 74 10.30 -3.67 7.20
CA VAL A 74 10.34 -3.35 5.76
C VAL A 74 10.42 -1.83 5.51
N MET A 75 9.70 -1.04 6.31
CA MET A 75 9.78 0.43 6.26
C MET A 75 11.16 0.95 6.69
N ALA A 76 11.74 0.39 7.76
CA ALA A 76 12.97 0.87 8.34
C ALA A 76 14.24 0.35 7.65
N ALA A 77 14.16 -0.76 6.91
CA ALA A 77 15.32 -1.44 6.36
C ALA A 77 16.22 -0.55 5.48
N PRO A 78 15.70 0.29 4.56
CA PRO A 78 16.58 1.15 3.75
C PRO A 78 17.31 2.20 4.56
N GLN A 79 16.69 2.72 5.62
CA GLN A 79 17.38 3.64 6.53
C GLN A 79 18.44 2.90 7.35
N ALA A 80 18.11 1.73 7.88
CA ALA A 80 19.01 0.93 8.70
C ALA A 80 20.26 0.44 7.94
N TRP A 81 20.10 0.10 6.66
CA TRP A 81 21.19 -0.46 5.85
C TRP A 81 21.92 0.57 4.99
N PHE A 82 21.22 1.59 4.51
CA PHE A 82 21.75 2.52 3.49
C PHE A 82 21.61 3.99 3.87
N GLY A 83 21.03 4.32 5.04
CA GLY A 83 20.83 5.71 5.47
C GLY A 83 19.81 6.49 4.65
N VAL A 84 18.96 5.81 3.88
CA VAL A 84 17.90 6.43 3.07
C VAL A 84 16.77 6.95 3.97
N ASP A 85 16.10 8.04 3.58
CA ASP A 85 14.95 8.60 4.30
C ASP A 85 13.81 7.57 4.37
N ALA A 86 13.55 7.02 5.56
CA ALA A 86 12.51 6.00 5.74
C ALA A 86 11.09 6.53 5.53
N TYR A 87 10.83 7.82 5.74
CA TYR A 87 9.50 8.39 5.47
C TYR A 87 9.26 8.47 3.96
N ALA A 88 10.26 8.90 3.20
CA ALA A 88 10.20 8.87 1.74
C ALA A 88 9.99 7.43 1.21
N TRP A 89 10.72 6.47 1.79
CA TRP A 89 10.56 5.06 1.43
C TRP A 89 9.17 4.51 1.79
N ALA A 90 8.69 4.77 3.00
CA ALA A 90 7.36 4.37 3.46
C ALA A 90 6.27 4.96 2.57
N HIS A 91 6.43 6.19 2.11
CA HIS A 91 5.51 6.84 1.19
C HIS A 91 5.44 6.10 -0.16
N VAL A 92 6.60 5.74 -0.72
CA VAL A 92 6.68 4.91 -1.93
C VAL A 92 5.97 3.57 -1.70
N LEU A 93 6.23 2.91 -0.57
CA LEU A 93 5.57 1.65 -0.23
C LEU A 93 4.05 1.80 -0.15
N ASN A 94 3.51 2.87 0.43
CA ASN A 94 2.07 3.13 0.51
C ASN A 94 1.45 3.36 -0.89
N VAL A 95 2.14 4.08 -1.77
CA VAL A 95 1.72 4.26 -3.16
C VAL A 95 1.67 2.92 -3.89
N VAL A 96 2.71 2.10 -3.76
CA VAL A 96 2.77 0.79 -4.41
C VAL A 96 1.71 -0.17 -3.83
N ALA A 97 1.59 -0.25 -2.51
CA ALA A 97 0.65 -1.13 -1.83
C ALA A 97 -0.80 -0.81 -2.21
N GLY A 98 -1.20 0.47 -2.19
CA GLY A 98 -2.55 0.86 -2.59
C GLY A 98 -2.83 0.62 -4.07
N ALA A 99 -1.85 0.86 -4.96
CA ALA A 99 -2.00 0.52 -6.37
C ALA A 99 -2.22 -0.99 -6.59
N ILE A 100 -1.46 -1.83 -5.87
CA ILE A 100 -1.63 -3.29 -5.89
C ILE A 100 -3.03 -3.68 -5.38
N VAL A 101 -3.49 -3.09 -4.26
CA VAL A 101 -4.82 -3.37 -3.71
C VAL A 101 -5.93 -3.01 -4.71
N LEU A 102 -5.82 -1.87 -5.40
CA LEU A 102 -6.78 -1.47 -6.44
C LEU A 102 -6.81 -2.48 -7.60
N VAL A 103 -5.64 -2.89 -8.11
CA VAL A 103 -5.55 -3.85 -9.22
C VAL A 103 -6.07 -5.23 -8.81
N LEU A 104 -5.70 -5.71 -7.62
CA LEU A 104 -6.17 -7.00 -7.11
C LEU A 104 -7.68 -6.97 -6.83
N GLY A 105 -8.18 -5.90 -6.22
CA GLY A 105 -9.60 -5.70 -5.97
C GLY A 105 -10.40 -5.70 -7.27
N ALA A 106 -9.89 -5.04 -8.32
CA ALA A 106 -10.48 -5.09 -9.64
C ALA A 106 -10.44 -6.50 -10.26
N GLY A 107 -9.31 -7.21 -10.12
CA GLY A 107 -9.17 -8.58 -10.61
C GLY A 107 -10.12 -9.57 -9.93
N ILE A 108 -10.28 -9.46 -8.61
CA ILE A 108 -11.24 -10.26 -7.83
C ILE A 108 -12.66 -9.87 -8.20
N GLY A 109 -12.97 -8.58 -8.24
CA GLY A 109 -14.27 -8.03 -8.65
C GLY A 109 -14.69 -8.56 -10.02
N TRP A 110 -13.78 -8.54 -11.00
CA TRP A 110 -14.02 -9.11 -12.32
C TRP A 110 -14.36 -10.60 -12.25
N ARG A 111 -13.68 -11.38 -11.42
CA ARG A 111 -13.96 -12.82 -11.28
C ARG A 111 -15.31 -13.11 -10.63
N ILE A 112 -15.72 -12.32 -9.63
CA ILE A 112 -16.96 -12.57 -8.87
C ILE A 112 -18.20 -11.91 -9.49
N ARG A 113 -18.03 -10.99 -10.45
CA ARG A 113 -19.13 -10.26 -11.11
C ARG A 113 -20.31 -11.14 -11.54
N PRO A 114 -20.14 -12.35 -12.12
CA PRO A 114 -21.27 -13.14 -12.59
C PRO A 114 -22.12 -13.67 -11.42
N ALA A 115 -21.48 -14.02 -10.31
CA ALA A 115 -22.15 -14.47 -9.10
C ALA A 115 -22.87 -13.33 -8.37
N ALA A 116 -22.42 -12.09 -8.56
CA ALA A 116 -23.04 -10.89 -8.02
C ALA A 116 -24.22 -10.36 -8.86
N GLY A 117 -24.64 -11.08 -9.90
CA GLY A 117 -25.70 -10.64 -10.82
C GLY A 117 -25.29 -9.49 -11.74
N ALA A 118 -24.00 -9.16 -11.81
CA ALA A 118 -23.47 -8.20 -12.76
C ALA A 118 -23.25 -8.86 -14.13
N LEU A 119 -23.21 -8.02 -15.17
CA LEU A 119 -23.12 -8.44 -16.58
C LEU A 119 -21.88 -9.32 -16.85
N VAL A 120 -22.08 -10.35 -17.69
CA VAL A 120 -21.09 -11.38 -18.06
C VAL A 120 -20.28 -10.96 -19.28
#